data_AF-A0A662RVK6-F1
#
_entry.id   AF-A0A662RVK6-F1
#
_cell.length_a   1.000
_cell.length_b   1.000
_cell.length_c   1.000
_cell.angle_alpha   90.00
_cell.angle_beta   90.00
_cell.angle_gamma   90.00
#
_symmetry.space_group_name_H-M   'P 1'
#
loop_
_entity.id
_entity.type
_entity.pdbx_description
1 polymer ?
#
loop_
_entity_poly.entity_id
_entity_poly.type
_entity_poly.pdbx_seq_one_letter_code
_entity_poly.pdbx_strand_id
1 'polypeptide(L)'
;DGAVDASIAPRQAAEFQRWIRRGLDVLVVSGYTAREIRRALRKSRHAVDVIRIERLAFLCHALVCKADTQARGLVPAVGPHLPGAPLGVFSPREIRRTISQAEGSQEEVE
;
A
#
# COMPACT_ATOMS: atom_id res chain seq x y z
N ASP A 1 -12.59 15.16 -21.92
CA ASP A 1 -11.14 15.09 -22.20
C ASP A 1 -10.38 15.55 -20.97
N GLY A 2 -9.83 14.61 -20.20
CA GLY A 2 -9.20 14.91 -18.91
C GLY A 2 -7.93 14.09 -18.75
N ALA A 3 -6.90 14.42 -19.53
CA ALA A 3 -5.59 13.86 -19.31
C ALA A 3 -5.08 14.37 -17.95
N VAL A 4 -4.96 13.45 -16.98
CA VAL A 4 -4.35 13.74 -15.69
C VAL A 4 -2.87 13.44 -15.83
N ASP A 5 -2.05 14.48 -15.79
CA ASP A 5 -0.60 14.33 -15.77
C ASP A 5 -0.14 14.16 -14.32
N ALA A 6 0.64 13.12 -14.06
CA ALA A 6 1.10 12.76 -12.73
C ALA A 6 2.57 12.39 -12.77
N SER A 7 3.35 12.98 -11.86
CA SER A 7 4.75 12.65 -11.66
C SER A 7 4.97 12.06 -10.26
N ILE A 8 5.96 11.19 -10.15
CA ILE A 8 6.40 10.63 -8.88
C ILE A 8 7.86 11.01 -8.65
N ALA A 9 8.21 11.39 -7.43
CA ALA A 9 9.59 11.69 -7.11
C ALA A 9 10.45 10.41 -7.22
N PRO A 10 11.72 10.49 -7.65
CA PRO A 10 12.62 9.33 -7.74
C PRO A 10 12.71 8.55 -6.43
N ARG A 11 12.69 9.27 -5.29
CA ARG A 11 12.66 8.65 -3.96
C ARG A 11 11.41 7.79 -3.75
N GLN A 12 10.22 8.24 -4.14
CA GLN A 12 8.99 7.45 -4.01
C GLN A 12 9.01 6.24 -4.95
N ALA A 13 9.51 6.40 -6.17
CA ALA A 13 9.71 5.27 -7.08
C ALA A 13 10.64 4.20 -6.46
N ALA A 14 11.74 4.62 -5.82
CA ALA A 14 12.64 3.70 -5.12
C ALA A 14 11.98 2.97 -3.94
N GLU A 15 11.09 3.64 -3.20
CA GLU A 15 10.27 3.03 -2.14
C GLU A 15 9.35 1.93 -2.69
N PHE A 16 8.63 2.22 -3.77
CA PHE A 16 7.75 1.24 -4.43
C PHE A 16 8.55 0.03 -4.94
N GLN A 17 9.69 0.29 -5.60
CA GLN A 17 10.59 -0.75 -6.07
C GLN A 17 11.12 -1.62 -4.91
N ARG A 18 11.41 -1.02 -3.75
CA ARG A 18 11.79 -1.77 -2.55
C ARG A 18 10.67 -2.69 -2.08
N TRP A 19 9.42 -2.21 -2.03
CA TRP A 19 8.28 -3.05 -1.64
C TRP A 19 8.03 -4.19 -2.64
N ILE A 20 8.13 -3.91 -3.95
CA ILE A 20 8.00 -4.93 -5.00
C ILE A 20 9.07 -6.01 -4.85
N ARG A 21 10.32 -5.65 -4.60
CA ARG A 21 11.42 -6.62 -4.39
C ARG A 21 11.19 -7.48 -3.14
N ARG A 22 10.70 -6.88 -2.05
CA ARG A 22 10.41 -7.61 -0.80
C ARG A 22 9.18 -8.52 -0.89
N GLY A 23 8.25 -8.27 -1.81
CA GLY A 23 7.04 -9.07 -1.98
C GLY A 23 6.05 -8.97 -0.83
N LEU A 24 6.14 -7.91 -0.02
CA LEU A 24 5.25 -7.66 1.10
C LEU A 24 4.20 -6.62 0.72
N ASP A 25 2.95 -6.91 1.05
CA ASP A 25 1.84 -5.98 0.89
C ASP A 25 2.02 -4.74 1.79
N VAL A 26 1.55 -3.59 1.31
CA VAL A 26 1.58 -2.33 2.05
C VAL A 26 0.20 -1.70 2.03
N LEU A 27 -0.29 -1.31 3.20
CA LEU A 27 -1.47 -0.46 3.35
C LEU A 27 -1.01 0.99 3.55
N VAL A 28 -1.32 1.86 2.61
CA VAL A 28 -1.08 3.29 2.71
C VAL A 28 -2.26 3.94 3.42
N VAL A 29 -1.98 4.70 4.47
CA VAL A 29 -2.97 5.39 5.29
C VAL A 29 -2.64 6.89 5.33
N SER A 30 -3.61 7.71 4.94
CA SER A 30 -3.49 9.17 4.96
C SER A 30 -4.44 9.82 5.97
N GLY A 31 -4.08 11.02 6.45
CA GLY A 31 -4.92 11.84 7.34
C GLY A 31 -4.81 11.51 8.83
N TYR A 32 -3.93 10.59 9.21
CA TYR A 32 -3.76 10.13 10.60
C TYR A 32 -2.30 10.08 11.02
N THR A 33 -2.04 10.33 12.29
CA THR A 33 -0.71 10.19 12.88
C THR A 33 -0.35 8.72 13.09
N ALA A 34 0.94 8.39 13.11
CA ALA A 34 1.40 7.04 13.47
C ALA A 34 0.87 6.55 14.83
N ARG A 35 0.62 7.45 15.80
CA ARG A 35 0.06 7.09 17.10
C ARG A 35 -1.39 6.62 16.98
N GLU A 36 -2.21 7.33 16.21
CA GLU A 36 -3.61 6.97 15.95
C GLU A 36 -3.69 5.68 15.15
N ILE A 37 -2.84 5.50 14.14
CA ILE A 37 -2.77 4.26 13.37
C ILE A 37 -2.42 3.06 14.26
N ARG A 38 -1.42 3.20 15.15
CA ARG A 38 -1.12 2.13 16.14
C ARG A 38 -2.31 1.85 17.07
N ARG A 39 -3.07 2.87 17.45
CA ARG A 39 -4.29 2.69 18.26
C ARG A 39 -5.36 1.92 17.47
N ALA A 40 -5.57 2.26 16.20
CA ALA A 40 -6.50 1.57 15.31
C ALA A 40 -6.12 0.10 15.12
N LEU A 41 -4.84 -0.18 14.82
CA LEU A 41 -4.33 -1.55 14.69
C LEU A 41 -4.51 -2.40 15.96
N ARG A 42 -4.35 -1.81 17.14
CA ARG A 42 -4.62 -2.53 18.41
C ARG A 42 -6.11 -2.81 18.59
N LYS A 43 -6.97 -1.82 18.31
CA LYS A 43 -8.43 -1.98 18.42
C LYS A 43 -8.98 -3.03 17.45
N SER A 44 -8.41 -3.11 16.26
CA SER A 44 -8.78 -4.12 15.25
C SER A 44 -8.11 -5.48 15.46
N ARG A 45 -7.23 -5.63 16.47
CA ARG A 45 -6.40 -6.83 16.71
C ARG A 45 -5.44 -7.20 15.56
N HIS A 46 -5.05 -6.22 14.74
CA HIS A 46 -4.12 -6.40 13.62
C HIS A 46 -2.73 -5.78 13.84
N ALA A 47 -2.35 -5.49 15.09
CA ALA A 47 -1.03 -4.93 15.39
C ALA A 47 0.12 -5.88 15.01
N VAL A 48 -0.11 -7.20 15.06
CA VAL A 48 0.87 -8.23 14.70
C VAL A 48 1.01 -8.43 13.20
N ASP A 49 0.04 -7.95 12.41
CA ASP A 49 0.03 -8.08 10.97
C ASP A 49 0.88 -7.02 10.26
N VAL A 50 1.31 -5.99 10.98
CA VAL A 50 2.12 -4.88 10.49
C VAL A 50 3.50 -4.92 11.12
N ILE A 51 4.53 -5.19 10.32
CA ILE A 51 5.92 -5.28 10.80
C ILE A 51 6.57 -3.90 10.96
N ARG A 52 6.11 -2.90 10.19
CA ARG A 52 6.67 -1.55 10.24
C ARG A 52 5.64 -0.52 9.80
N ILE A 53 5.62 0.61 10.50
CA ILE A 53 4.89 1.82 10.08
C ILE A 53 5.95 2.84 9.65
N GLU A 54 5.99 3.13 8.36
CA GLU A 54 6.92 4.07 7.75
C GLU A 54 6.20 5.36 7.41
N ARG A 55 6.80 6.51 7.71
CA ARG A 55 6.25 7.81 7.33
C ARG A 55 6.66 8.16 5.91
N LEU A 56 5.67 8.35 5.03
CA LEU A 56 5.88 8.81 3.65
C LEU A 56 5.81 10.35 3.56
N ALA A 57 4.87 10.96 4.30
CA ALA A 57 4.72 12.41 4.45
C ALA A 57 4.10 12.73 5.83
N PHE A 58 3.85 14.01 6.15
CA PHE A 58 3.41 14.45 7.48
C PHE A 58 2.25 13.61 8.07
N LEU A 59 1.22 13.34 7.27
CA LEU A 59 0.07 12.50 7.64
C LEU A 59 -0.15 11.33 6.68
N CYS A 60 0.91 10.85 6.00
CA CYS A 60 0.83 9.72 5.09
C CYS A 60 1.82 8.64 5.54
N HIS A 61 1.32 7.43 5.78
CA HIS A 61 2.10 6.33 6.34
C HIS A 61 1.91 5.05 5.52
N ALA A 62 2.99 4.30 5.35
CA ALA A 62 2.99 2.96 4.81
C ALA A 62 3.03 1.94 5.95
N LEU A 63 2.01 1.10 6.05
CA LEU A 63 1.95 -0.04 6.96
C LEU A 63 2.44 -1.25 6.19
N VAL A 64 3.69 -1.62 6.40
CA VAL A 64 4.28 -2.80 5.77
C VAL A 64 3.76 -4.04 6.47
N CYS A 65 3.07 -4.89 5.73
CA CYS A 65 2.47 -6.12 6.24
C CYS A 65 3.54 -7.22 6.41
N LYS A 66 3.27 -8.20 7.29
CA LYS A 66 4.02 -9.47 7.29
C LYS A 66 3.64 -10.32 6.06
N ALA A 67 4.42 -11.36 5.79
CA ALA A 67 4.35 -12.13 4.53
C ALA A 67 3.00 -12.84 4.27
N ASP A 68 2.29 -13.22 5.33
CA ASP A 68 0.99 -13.89 5.33
C ASP A 68 -0.20 -12.93 5.46
N THR A 69 0.04 -11.61 5.55
CA THR A 69 -1.01 -10.60 5.63
C THR A 69 -1.19 -9.90 4.28
N GLN A 70 -2.42 -9.91 3.78
CA GLN A 70 -2.82 -9.12 2.61
C GLN A 70 -3.33 -7.75 3.05
N ALA A 71 -2.81 -6.66 2.47
CA ALA A 71 -3.22 -5.30 2.81
C ALA A 71 -4.70 -5.05 2.52
N ARG A 72 -5.25 -5.70 1.48
CA ARG A 72 -6.69 -5.66 1.15
C ARG A 72 -7.58 -6.11 2.32
N GLY A 73 -7.15 -7.12 3.08
CA GLY A 73 -7.88 -7.60 4.26
C GLY A 73 -7.83 -6.64 5.45
N LEU A 74 -6.78 -5.82 5.54
CA LEU A 74 -6.66 -4.80 6.59
C LEU A 74 -7.60 -3.61 6.38
N VAL A 75 -8.01 -3.32 5.14
CA VAL A 75 -8.91 -2.19 4.83
C VAL A 75 -10.22 -2.26 5.63
N PRO A 76 -11.04 -3.32 5.54
CA PRO A 76 -12.30 -3.40 6.31
C PRO A 76 -12.07 -3.56 7.82
N ALA A 77 -10.91 -4.09 8.24
CA ALA A 77 -10.63 -4.32 9.65
C ALA A 77 -10.14 -3.05 10.39
N VAL A 78 -9.30 -2.25 9.73
CA VAL A 78 -8.72 -1.03 10.31
C VAL A 78 -9.56 0.21 10.00
N GLY A 79 -10.21 0.25 8.83
CA GLY A 79 -11.00 1.39 8.35
C GLY A 79 -12.04 1.94 9.35
N PRO A 80 -12.85 1.11 10.02
CA PRO A 80 -13.80 1.57 11.04
C PRO A 80 -13.17 2.31 12.22
N HIS A 81 -11.87 2.15 12.46
CA HIS A 81 -11.13 2.84 13.51
C HIS A 81 -10.37 4.08 13.03
N LEU A 82 -10.42 4.37 11.73
CA LEU A 82 -9.82 5.53 11.05
C LEU A 82 -10.85 6.18 10.12
N PRO A 83 -11.98 6.71 10.65
CA PRO A 83 -13.07 7.21 9.83
C PRO A 83 -12.61 8.31 8.86
N GLY A 84 -13.01 8.20 7.60
CA GLY A 84 -12.65 9.15 6.55
C GLY A 84 -11.19 9.09 6.07
N ALA A 85 -10.37 8.15 6.57
CA ALA A 85 -9.01 7.96 6.05
C ALA A 85 -9.04 7.46 4.60
N PRO A 86 -8.29 8.09 3.68
CA PRO A 86 -7.93 7.46 2.42
C PRO A 86 -7.03 6.25 2.69
N LEU A 87 -7.46 5.08 2.21
CA LEU A 87 -6.75 3.80 2.36
C LEU A 87 -6.36 3.28 0.97
N GLY A 88 -5.06 3.13 0.72
CA GLY A 88 -4.52 2.63 -0.54
C GLY A 88 -3.85 1.27 -0.35
N VAL A 89 -4.17 0.30 -1.21
CA VAL A 89 -3.50 -1.01 -1.22
C VAL A 89 -2.37 -0.99 -2.24
N PHE A 90 -1.18 -1.38 -1.80
CA PHE A 90 -0.05 -1.68 -2.67
C PHE A 90 0.28 -3.17 -2.51
N SER A 91 -0.11 -3.99 -3.49
CA SER A 91 0.19 -5.41 -3.49
C SER A 91 1.22 -5.75 -4.56
N PRO A 92 2.47 -6.08 -4.19
CA PRO A 92 3.48 -6.55 -5.14
C PRO A 92 3.01 -7.73 -6.00
N ARG A 93 2.16 -8.60 -5.44
CA ARG A 93 1.62 -9.77 -6.16
C ARG A 93 0.69 -9.33 -7.29
N GLU A 94 -0.25 -8.43 -7.01
CA GLU A 94 -1.15 -7.87 -8.02
C GLU A 94 -0.36 -7.07 -9.06
N ILE A 95 0.60 -6.24 -8.64
CA ILE A 95 1.44 -5.44 -9.55
C ILE A 95 2.22 -6.33 -10.54
N ARG A 96 2.90 -7.37 -10.03
CA ARG A 96 3.66 -8.30 -10.90
C ARG A 96 2.74 -9.02 -11.89
N ARG A 97 1.55 -9.45 -11.43
CA ARG A 97 0.55 -10.08 -12.30
C ARG A 97 0.13 -9.13 -13.42
N THR A 98 -0.21 -7.89 -13.08
CA THR A 98 -0.63 -6.89 -14.06
C THR A 98 0.48 -6.59 -15.07
N ILE A 99 1.75 -6.46 -14.63
CA ILE A 99 2.89 -6.26 -15.53
C ILE A 99 3.03 -7.43 -16.50
N SER A 100 3.00 -8.68 -16.00
CA SER A 100 3.12 -9.86 -16.86
C SER A 100 2.01 -9.98 -17.90
N GLN A 101 0.79 -9.52 -17.57
CA GLN A 101 -0.33 -9.53 -18.51
C GLN A 101 -0.21 -8.41 -19.57
N ALA A 102 0.34 -7.26 -19.19
CA ALA A 102 0.60 -6.17 -20.12
C ALA A 102 1.70 -6.52 -21.12
N GLU A 103 2.76 -7.20 -20.69
CA GLU A 103 3.85 -7.66 -21.55
C GLU A 103 3.35 -8.72 -22.55
N GLY A 104 2.56 -9.71 -22.09
CA GLY A 104 2.00 -10.75 -22.98
C GLY A 104 0.98 -10.24 -24.01
N SER A 105 0.41 -9.04 -23.83
CA SER A 105 -0.51 -8.44 -24.80
C SER A 105 0.20 -7.66 -25.92
N GLN A 106 1.52 -7.45 -25.80
CA GLN A 106 2.33 -6.74 -26.80
C GLN A 106 2.93 -7.68 -27.86
N GLU A 107 2.99 -9.00 -27.60
CA GLU A 107 3.53 -10.00 -28.53
C GLU A 107 2.52 -10.51 -29.57
N GLU A 108 1.21 -10.28 -29.41
CA GLU A 108 0.18 -10.72 -30.37
C GLU A 108 -0.01 -9.75 -31.56
N VAL A 109 0.80 -8.69 -31.67
CA VAL A 109 0.69 -7.65 -32.72
C VAL A 109 1.91 -7.61 -33.65
N GLU A 110 2.84 -8.57 -33.55
CA GLU A 110 3.97 -8.71 -34.50
C GLU A 110 3.80 -9.90 -35.46
#